data_AF-A0A7J9IL45-F1
#
_entry.id   AF-A0A7J9IL45-F1
#
_cell.length_a   1.000
_cell.length_b   1.000
_cell.length_c   1.000
_cell.angle_alpha   90.00
_cell.angle_beta   90.00
_cell.angle_gamma   90.00
#
_symmetry.space_group_name_H-M   'P 1'
#
loop_
_entity.id
_entity.type
_entity.pdbx_description
1 polymer ?
#
loop_
_entity_poly.entity_id
_entity_poly.type
_entity_poly.pdbx_seq_one_letter_code
_entity_poly.pdbx_strand_id
1 'polypeptide(L)' 'TIGREHLKVKNCALSILQLGLECCVELPNERFHMKEIVTNLNKIKVKLLRDMERVR' A
#
# COMPACT_ATOMS: atom_id res chain seq x y z
N THR A 1 15.81 11.84 10.87
CA THR A 1 16.88 11.82 9.85
C THR A 1 16.25 11.56 8.51
N ILE A 2 16.66 12.28 7.47
CA ILE A 2 16.10 12.21 6.11
C ILE A 2 16.00 10.77 5.59
N GLY A 3 16.95 9.89 5.95
CA GLY A 3 16.91 8.47 5.58
C GLY A 3 15.71 7.66 6.12
N ARG A 4 15.17 8.00 7.31
CA ARG A 4 13.99 7.31 7.88
C ARG A 4 12.69 7.67 7.17
N GLU A 5 12.55 8.91 6.72
CA GLU A 5 11.40 9.38 5.94
C GLU A 5 11.39 8.75 4.55
N HIS A 6 12.56 8.72 3.89
CA HIS A 6 12.70 8.10 2.57
C HIS A 6 12.36 6.60 2.59
N LEU A 7 12.74 5.89 3.66
CA LEU A 7 12.36 4.48 3.86
C LEU A 7 10.85 4.29 4.03
N LYS A 8 10.15 5.18 4.75
CA LYS A 8 8.70 5.11 4.93
C LYS A 8 7.96 5.30 3.61
N VAL A 9 8.36 6.29 2.81
CA VAL A 9 7.78 6.53 1.47
C VAL A 9 8.02 5.33 0.55
N LYS A 10 9.24 4.79 0.53
CA LYS A 10 9.58 3.60 -0.26
C LYS A 10 8.73 2.39 0.13
N ASN A 11 8.53 2.16 1.44
CA ASN A 11 7.71 1.05 1.93
C ASN A 11 6.24 1.21 1.53
N CYS A 12 5.70 2.44 1.58
CA CYS A 12 4.35 2.71 1.11
C CYS A 12 4.20 2.43 -0.39
N ALA A 13 5.14 2.93 -1.20
CA ALA A 13 5.16 2.68 -2.64
C ALA A 13 5.23 1.18 -2.97
N LEU A 14 6.07 0.42 -2.25
CA LEU A 14 6.17 -1.02 -2.40
C LEU A 14 4.84 -1.74 -2.11
N SER A 15 4.15 -1.37 -1.03
CA SER A 15 2.83 -1.95 -0.70
C SER A 15 1.76 -1.65 -1.76
N ILE A 16 1.78 -0.45 -2.36
CA ILE A 16 0.88 -0.11 -3.47
C ILE A 16 1.20 -0.95 -4.70
N LEU A 17 2.49 -1.10 -5.03
CA LEU A 17 2.92 -1.88 -6.19
C LEU A 17 2.56 -3.37 -6.03
N GLN A 18 2.72 -3.93 -4.83
CA GLN A 18 2.33 -5.30 -4.51
C GLN A 18 0.83 -5.51 -4.70
N LEU A 19 -0.01 -4.61 -4.18
CA LEU A 19 -1.46 -4.68 -4.39
C LEU A 19 -1.83 -4.51 -5.88
N GLY A 20 -1.12 -3.65 -6.61
CA GLY A 20 -1.28 -3.50 -8.05
C GLY A 20 -0.97 -4.79 -8.81
N LEU A 21 0.04 -5.55 -8.40
CA LEU A 21 0.36 -6.85 -8.99
C LEU A 21 -0.75 -7.88 -8.74
N GLU A 22 -1.35 -7.90 -7.55
CA GLU A 22 -2.49 -8.76 -7.23
C GLU A 22 -3.72 -8.43 -8.10
N CYS A 23 -3.89 -7.19 -8.52
CA CYS A 23 -4.93 -6.80 -9.49
C CYS A 23 -4.64 -7.30 -10.91
N CYS A 24 -3.38 -7.60 -11.23
CA CYS A 24 -2.91 -8.02 -12.55
C CYS A 24 -2.85 -9.54 -12.74
N VAL A 25 -3.39 -10.33 -11.80
CA VAL A 25 -3.49 -11.79 -11.95
C VAL A 25 -4.25 -12.13 -13.23
N GLU A 26 -3.74 -13.03 -14.07
CA GLU A 26 -4.31 -13.28 -15.40
C GLU A 26 -5.76 -13.77 -15.30
N LEU A 27 -6.00 -14.77 -14.44
CA LEU A 27 -7.30 -15.40 -14.27
C LEU A 27 -8.26 -14.49 -13.50
N PRO A 28 -9.40 -14.06 -14.08
CA PRO A 28 -10.33 -13.13 -13.42
C PRO A 28 -10.88 -13.63 -12.10
N ASN A 29 -11.05 -14.95 -11.96
CA ASN A 29 -11.55 -15.63 -10.77
C ASN A 29 -10.51 -15.75 -9.65
N GLU A 30 -9.23 -15.54 -9.94
CA GLU A 30 -8.15 -15.55 -8.94
C GLU A 30 -7.78 -14.12 -8.48
N ARG A 31 -8.26 -13.10 -9.19
CA ARG A 31 -8.11 -11.70 -8.76
C ARG A 31 -8.93 -11.47 -7.51
N PHE A 32 -8.38 -10.66 -6.60
CA PHE A 32 -9.14 -10.21 -5.44
C PHE A 32 -10.40 -9.46 -5.84
N HIS A 33 -11.47 -9.68 -5.05
CA HIS A 33 -12.68 -8.88 -5.17
C HIS A 33 -12.36 -7.40 -4.93
N MET A 34 -13.01 -6.51 -5.67
CA MET A 34 -12.73 -5.06 -5.58
C MET A 34 -12.92 -4.51 -4.15
N LYS A 35 -13.83 -5.10 -3.37
CA LYS A 35 -14.04 -4.76 -1.95
C LYS A 35 -12.79 -5.04 -1.10
N GLU A 36 -12.07 -6.12 -1.38
CA GLU A 36 -10.82 -6.49 -0.70
C GLU A 36 -9.69 -5.53 -1.10
N ILE A 37 -9.60 -5.18 -2.39
CA ILE A 37 -8.66 -4.17 -2.90
C ILE A 37 -8.87 -2.83 -2.19
N VAL A 38 -10.11 -2.34 -2.10
CA VAL A 38 -10.43 -1.08 -1.39
C VAL A 38 -10.06 -1.16 0.10
N THR A 39 -10.30 -2.33 0.72
CA THR A 39 -9.93 -2.57 2.11
C THR A 39 -8.41 -2.49 2.30
N ASN A 40 -7.63 -3.08 1.40
CA ASN A 40 -6.16 -3.04 1.45
C ASN A 40 -5.60 -1.63 1.16
N LEU A 41 -6.18 -0.90 0.21
CA LEU A 41 -5.83 0.51 -0.03
C LEU A 41 -6.06 1.39 1.20
N ASN A 42 -7.18 1.20 1.90
CA ASN A 42 -7.46 1.93 3.14
C ASN A 42 -6.44 1.62 4.25
N LYS A 43 -6.01 0.36 4.38
CA LYS A 43 -4.94 -0.02 5.32
C LYS A 43 -3.62 0.68 4.98
N ILE A 44 -3.24 0.73 3.70
CA ILE A 44 -2.04 1.44 3.23
C ILE A 44 -2.13 2.94 3.55
N LYS A 45 -3.26 3.58 3.25
CA LYS A 45 -3.51 5.00 3.56
C LYS A 45 -3.35 5.28 5.05
N VAL A 46 -4.02 4.50 5.92
CA VAL A 46 -3.95 4.69 7.37
C VAL A 46 -2.51 4.52 7.88
N LYS A 47 -1.77 3.53 7.38
CA LYS A 47 -0.36 3.34 7.74
C LYS A 47 0.51 4.52 7.33
N LEU A 48 0.34 5.00 6.09
CA LEU A 48 1.08 6.16 5.58
C LEU A 48 0.83 7.41 6.44
N LEU A 49 -0.43 7.72 6.73
CA LEU A 49 -0.78 8.88 7.55
C LEU A 49 -0.17 8.80 8.95
N ARG A 50 -0.25 7.63 9.61
CA ARG A 50 0.40 7.41 10.91
C ARG A 50 1.92 7.56 10.84
N ASP A 51 2.53 7.04 9.77
CA ASP A 51 3.97 7.13 9.57
C ASP A 51 4.42 8.58 9.32
N MET A 52 3.59 9.41 8.70
CA MET A 52 3.82 10.86 8.51
C MET A 52 3.56 11.68 9.78
N GLU A 53 2.54 11.34 10.58
CA GLU A 53 2.27 12.01 11.87
C GLU A 53 3.43 11.81 12.86
N ARG A 54 4.06 10.63 12.86
CA ARG A 54 5.26 10.32 13.67
C ARG A 54 6.55 11.00 13.19
N VAL A 55 6.48 11.85 12.18
CA VAL A 55 7.61 12.61 11.63
C VAL A 55 7.54 14.09 12.02
N ARG A 56 6.37 14.59 12.42
CA ARG A 56 6.23 15.88 13.10
C ARG A 56 6.75 15.79 14.53
#